data_AF-A0A3B6VCA1-F1
#
_entry.id   AF-A0A3B6VCA1-F1
#
_cell.length_a   1.000
_cell.length_b   1.000
_cell.length_c   1.000
_cell.angle_alpha   90.00
_cell.angle_beta   90.00
_cell.angle_gamma   90.00
#
_symmetry.space_group_name_H-M   'P 1'
#
loop_
_entity.id
_entity.type
_entity.pdbx_description
1 polymer ?
#
loop_
_entity_poly.entity_id
_entity_poly.type
_entity_poly.pdbx_seq_one_letter_code
_entity_poly.pdbx_strand_id
1 'polypeptide(L)'
;MKKVYKLIALFIISSVVLLSCGEKDTETIEQYEARMNRLEILKYYNIQDVMPPRIVNDGVLFTFAENYDSVEISGDFNNWEDSIPLIKSSYGVYYYLWQYPLKSGKYSYRYRVNGVWINDPVNPNIEYDNNNQVVSYFVLTNDIGFYEKNPIYNSDGTVTFFYSNDTAKEVMFTSDKLGFDSLRYPMTYSNNLWVITLRAEVGNYYYNFVVDRIWEVDPLNMNVYKGSDGRLHSYTLINYNQTNKRMVY
;
A
#
# COMPACT_ATOMS: atom_id res chain seq x y z
N MET A 1 2.38 48.85 82.64
CA MET A 1 3.65 48.53 81.95
C MET A 1 3.59 47.06 81.53
N LYS A 2 3.04 46.73 80.36
CA LYS A 2 3.77 46.31 79.13
C LYS A 2 4.99 45.42 79.37
N LYS A 3 4.84 44.11 79.09
CA LYS A 3 5.74 43.27 78.29
C LYS A 3 5.05 41.92 78.04
N VAL A 4 4.39 41.81 76.88
CA VAL A 4 3.89 40.53 76.34
C VAL A 4 4.91 40.07 75.30
N TYR A 5 5.40 38.85 75.46
CA TYR A 5 6.39 38.21 74.60
C TYR A 5 5.75 37.83 73.25
N LYS A 6 6.42 38.19 72.14
CA LYS A 6 6.12 37.64 70.81
C LYS A 6 6.67 36.22 70.73
N LEU A 7 5.80 35.22 70.58
CA LEU A 7 6.17 33.88 70.13
C LEU A 7 5.83 33.79 68.63
N ILE A 8 6.83 33.63 67.79
CA ILE A 8 6.69 33.44 66.35
C ILE A 8 6.37 31.95 66.12
N ALA A 9 5.16 31.64 65.66
CA ALA A 9 4.80 30.30 65.22
C ALA A 9 5.28 30.11 63.77
N LEU A 10 6.23 29.20 63.60
CA LEU A 10 6.76 28.79 62.30
C LEU A 10 5.83 27.72 61.71
N PHE A 11 5.03 28.05 60.69
CA PHE A 11 4.24 27.07 59.94
C PHE A 11 5.16 26.31 58.97
N ILE A 12 5.47 25.05 59.30
CA ILE A 12 6.13 24.14 58.38
C ILE A 12 5.05 23.62 57.42
N ILE A 13 5.04 24.15 56.20
CA ILE A 13 4.23 23.62 55.10
C ILE A 13 4.92 22.33 54.65
N SER A 14 4.36 21.19 55.04
CA SER A 14 4.72 19.88 54.49
C SER A 14 4.26 19.83 53.03
N SER A 15 5.15 20.16 52.09
CA SER A 15 4.94 19.93 50.67
C SER A 15 4.95 18.42 50.41
N VAL A 16 3.75 17.84 50.32
CA VAL A 16 3.54 16.51 49.73
C VAL A 16 3.89 16.64 48.25
N VAL A 17 5.08 16.20 47.87
CA VAL A 17 5.44 15.99 46.46
C VAL A 17 4.67 14.77 46.00
N LEU A 18 3.54 14.99 45.34
CA LEU A 18 2.90 13.98 44.50
C LEU A 18 3.87 13.70 43.35
N LEU A 19 4.60 12.59 43.45
CA LEU A 19 5.25 11.98 42.30
C LEU A 19 4.13 11.51 41.36
N SER A 20 3.76 12.39 40.42
CA SER A 20 3.05 12.01 39.21
C SER A 20 3.93 10.99 38.51
N CYS A 21 3.54 9.71 38.55
CA CYS A 21 4.10 8.71 37.67
C CYS A 21 3.81 9.19 36.26
N GLY A 22 4.87 9.57 35.53
CA GLY A 22 4.79 10.00 34.15
C GLY A 22 3.94 9.03 33.36
N GLU A 23 2.88 9.57 32.78
CA GLU A 23 2.08 8.94 31.73
C GLU A 23 3.08 8.38 30.71
N LYS A 24 3.07 7.07 30.47
CA LYS A 24 3.84 6.51 29.35
C LYS A 24 3.29 7.22 28.12
N ASP A 25 4.09 8.07 27.50
CA ASP A 25 3.72 8.77 26.27
C ASP A 25 3.21 7.73 25.27
N THR A 26 1.89 7.63 25.16
CA THR A 26 1.24 6.76 24.20
C THR A 26 1.42 7.43 22.85
N GLU A 27 2.21 6.79 21.97
CA GLU A 27 2.38 7.22 20.57
C GLU A 27 1.00 7.51 19.97
N THR A 28 0.80 8.73 19.46
CA THR A 28 -0.46 9.07 18.80
C THR A 28 -0.58 8.27 17.49
N ILE A 29 -1.81 8.08 17.01
CA ILE A 29 -2.04 7.38 15.73
C ILE A 29 -1.25 8.07 14.60
N GLU A 30 -1.20 9.40 14.58
CA GLU A 30 -0.44 10.16 13.59
C GLU A 30 1.08 9.93 13.70
N GLN A 31 1.61 9.81 14.92
CA GLN A 31 3.02 9.49 15.14
C GLN A 31 3.34 8.05 14.71
N TYR A 32 2.45 7.10 15.00
CA TYR A 32 2.55 5.72 14.57
C TYR A 32 2.53 5.62 13.04
N GLU A 33 1.59 6.30 12.38
CA GLU A 33 1.48 6.37 10.91
C GLU A 33 2.73 6.98 10.29
N ALA A 34 3.20 8.13 10.80
CA ALA A 34 4.43 8.76 10.33
C ALA A 34 5.66 7.86 10.52
N ARG A 35 5.70 7.08 11.60
CA ARG A 35 6.75 6.09 11.82
C ARG A 35 6.64 4.91 10.85
N MET A 36 5.44 4.37 10.62
CA MET A 36 5.24 3.26 9.68
C MET A 36 5.55 3.65 8.25
N ASN A 37 5.07 4.82 7.78
CA ASN A 37 5.42 5.38 6.48
C ASN A 37 6.94 5.61 6.38
N ARG A 38 7.57 6.15 7.44
CA ARG A 38 9.03 6.26 7.50
C ARG A 38 9.72 4.89 7.41
N LEU A 39 9.20 3.86 8.07
CA LEU A 39 9.76 2.51 8.02
C LEU A 39 9.62 1.89 6.62
N GLU A 40 8.51 2.13 5.92
CA GLU A 40 8.30 1.73 4.52
C GLU A 40 9.24 2.46 3.57
N ILE A 41 9.44 3.78 3.76
CA ILE A 41 10.45 4.53 3.01
C ILE A 41 11.86 3.97 3.31
N LEU A 42 12.16 3.68 4.58
CA LEU A 42 13.45 3.15 5.00
C LEU A 42 13.72 1.73 4.47
N LYS A 43 12.68 0.91 4.27
CA LYS A 43 12.77 -0.43 3.64
C LYS A 43 13.53 -0.35 2.32
N TYR A 44 13.24 0.66 1.50
CA TYR A 44 13.89 0.84 0.20
C TYR A 44 15.12 1.76 0.27
N TYR A 45 15.23 2.62 1.29
CA TYR A 45 16.43 3.43 1.51
C TYR A 45 17.66 2.62 1.90
N ASN A 46 17.49 1.39 2.41
CA ASN A 46 18.56 0.46 2.80
C ASN A 46 18.86 -0.61 1.74
N ILE A 47 18.48 -0.40 0.48
CA ILE A 47 18.84 -1.31 -0.63
C ILE A 47 20.36 -1.26 -0.84
N GLN A 48 20.99 -2.44 -0.88
CA GLN A 48 22.43 -2.60 -1.12
C GLN A 48 22.72 -3.37 -2.42
N ASP A 49 21.81 -4.25 -2.81
CA ASP A 49 22.01 -5.13 -3.96
C ASP A 49 21.37 -4.55 -5.22
N VAL A 50 22.16 -4.53 -6.30
CA VAL A 50 21.68 -4.27 -7.65
C VAL A 50 21.17 -5.58 -8.25
N MET A 51 19.89 -5.63 -8.56
CA MET A 51 19.24 -6.80 -9.14
C MET A 51 18.31 -6.39 -10.30
N PRO A 52 17.99 -7.33 -11.21
CA PRO A 52 16.92 -7.14 -12.20
C PRO A 52 15.59 -6.77 -11.52
N PRO A 53 14.60 -6.25 -12.27
CA PRO A 53 13.30 -5.88 -11.72
C PRO A 53 12.66 -7.02 -10.90
N ARG A 54 12.23 -6.70 -9.68
CA ARG A 54 11.59 -7.67 -8.76
C ARG A 54 10.19 -7.23 -8.42
N ILE A 55 9.25 -8.17 -8.45
CA ILE A 55 7.92 -7.96 -7.87
C ILE A 55 8.07 -8.02 -6.35
N VAL A 56 7.67 -6.95 -5.68
CA VAL A 56 7.59 -6.82 -4.22
C VAL A 56 6.14 -6.55 -3.82
N ASN A 57 5.81 -6.59 -2.53
CA ASN A 57 4.44 -6.36 -2.05
C ASN A 57 3.85 -4.98 -2.42
N ASP A 58 4.70 -4.04 -2.82
CA ASP A 58 4.32 -2.65 -3.07
C ASP A 58 4.41 -2.29 -4.56
N GLY A 59 4.72 -3.25 -5.45
CA GLY A 59 4.85 -3.03 -6.90
C GLY A 59 6.08 -3.69 -7.52
N VAL A 60 6.64 -3.05 -8.55
CA VAL A 60 7.86 -3.52 -9.24
C VAL A 60 9.05 -2.65 -8.83
N LEU A 61 10.02 -3.25 -8.15
CA LEU A 61 11.24 -2.59 -7.72
C LEU A 61 12.32 -2.72 -8.79
N PHE A 62 12.75 -1.57 -9.31
CA PHE A 62 13.89 -1.39 -10.20
C PHE A 62 15.10 -0.94 -9.40
N THR A 63 16.29 -1.45 -9.72
CA THR A 63 17.55 -1.01 -9.10
C THR A 63 18.65 -0.85 -10.13
N PHE A 64 19.59 0.05 -9.86
CA PHE A 64 20.72 0.31 -10.73
C PHE A 64 21.98 0.65 -9.92
N ALA A 65 23.14 0.34 -10.49
CA ALA A 65 24.43 0.51 -9.82
C ALA A 65 24.74 1.96 -9.44
N GLU A 66 25.58 2.11 -8.42
CA GLU A 66 26.10 3.39 -7.95
C GLU A 66 27.14 4.01 -8.93
N ASN A 67 27.72 5.16 -8.54
CA ASN A 67 28.77 5.89 -9.28
C ASN A 67 28.34 6.58 -10.59
N TYR A 68 27.07 6.95 -10.70
CA TYR A 68 26.54 7.81 -11.77
C TYR A 68 25.97 9.10 -11.18
N ASP A 69 25.78 10.13 -12.01
CA ASP A 69 25.22 11.41 -11.59
C ASP A 69 23.69 11.35 -11.60
N SER A 70 23.13 10.79 -12.67
CA SER A 70 21.70 10.52 -12.82
C SER A 70 21.45 9.13 -13.38
N VAL A 71 20.39 8.51 -12.87
CA VAL A 71 19.81 7.28 -13.41
C VAL A 71 18.32 7.49 -13.50
N GLU A 72 17.77 7.26 -14.68
CA GLU A 72 16.34 7.30 -14.95
C GLU A 72 15.92 6.00 -15.64
N ILE A 73 14.64 5.67 -15.65
CA ILE A 73 14.10 4.48 -16.30
C ILE A 73 12.89 4.82 -17.16
N SER A 74 12.74 4.14 -18.29
CA SER A 74 11.52 4.14 -19.10
C SER A 74 11.32 2.77 -19.73
N GLY A 75 10.07 2.42 -20.05
CA GLY A 75 9.71 1.12 -20.58
C GLY A 75 8.23 1.00 -20.92
N ASP A 76 7.79 -0.21 -21.23
CA ASP A 76 6.40 -0.49 -21.57
C ASP A 76 5.43 -0.07 -20.45
N PHE A 77 5.85 -0.14 -19.19
CA PHE A 77 5.02 0.17 -18.03
C PHE A 77 4.62 1.66 -17.93
N ASN A 78 5.44 2.57 -18.46
CA ASN A 78 5.12 3.99 -18.59
C ASN A 78 4.95 4.41 -20.06
N ASN A 79 4.64 3.46 -20.96
CA ASN A 79 4.47 3.66 -22.40
C ASN A 79 5.65 4.34 -23.11
N TRP A 80 6.88 4.20 -22.60
CA TRP A 80 8.07 4.88 -23.12
C TRP A 80 7.96 6.41 -23.17
N GLU A 81 7.13 7.00 -22.30
CA GLU A 81 7.03 8.44 -22.10
C GLU A 81 8.26 8.96 -21.31
N ASP A 82 8.12 10.10 -20.63
CA ASP A 82 9.17 10.74 -19.83
C ASP A 82 9.90 9.74 -18.92
N SER A 83 11.24 9.81 -18.96
CA SER A 83 12.10 8.97 -18.14
C SER A 83 11.96 9.34 -16.67
N ILE A 84 11.79 8.33 -15.84
CA ILE A 84 11.48 8.49 -14.41
C ILE A 84 12.79 8.44 -13.63
N PRO A 85 13.15 9.47 -12.85
CA PRO A 85 14.38 9.49 -12.07
C PRO A 85 14.34 8.47 -10.93
N LEU A 86 15.42 7.71 -10.78
CA LEU A 86 15.63 6.83 -9.65
C LEU A 86 16.16 7.61 -8.45
N ILE A 87 15.76 7.17 -7.26
CA ILE A 87 16.22 7.71 -5.98
C ILE A 87 17.51 6.98 -5.58
N LYS A 88 18.49 7.73 -5.04
CA LYS A 88 19.72 7.14 -4.50
C LYS A 88 19.52 6.71 -3.03
N SER A 89 19.76 5.44 -2.76
CA SER A 89 19.74 4.86 -1.41
C SER A 89 20.94 5.33 -0.56
N SER A 90 20.95 4.98 0.73
CA SER A 90 22.09 5.28 1.62
C SER A 90 23.38 4.54 1.25
N TYR A 91 23.29 3.46 0.47
CA TYR A 91 24.43 2.68 -0.01
C TYR A 91 24.79 3.01 -1.47
N GLY A 92 24.28 4.12 -2.01
CA GLY A 92 24.64 4.58 -3.35
C GLY A 92 23.88 3.91 -4.49
N VAL A 93 23.19 2.78 -4.25
CA VAL A 93 22.33 2.12 -5.23
C VAL A 93 21.15 3.00 -5.60
N TYR A 94 20.89 3.13 -6.90
CA TYR A 94 19.71 3.80 -7.42
C TYR A 94 18.52 2.84 -7.40
N TYR A 95 17.34 3.31 -7.02
CA TYR A 95 16.12 2.51 -7.03
C TYR A 95 14.89 3.31 -7.45
N TYR A 96 13.90 2.61 -7.98
CA TYR A 96 12.57 3.15 -8.23
C TYR A 96 11.53 2.04 -8.03
N LEU A 97 10.44 2.37 -7.35
CA LEU A 97 9.33 1.46 -7.12
C LEU A 97 8.17 1.90 -8.02
N TRP A 98 7.87 1.11 -9.05
CA TRP A 98 6.67 1.31 -9.84
C TRP A 98 5.47 0.75 -9.09
N GLN A 99 4.58 1.66 -8.69
CA GLN A 99 3.43 1.36 -7.84
C GLN A 99 2.11 1.32 -8.62
N TYR A 100 2.11 1.80 -9.87
CA TYR A 100 0.88 1.84 -10.66
C TYR A 100 0.45 0.47 -11.16
N PRO A 101 -0.84 0.31 -11.45
CA PRO A 101 -1.35 -0.94 -11.99
C PRO A 101 -0.59 -1.41 -13.24
N LEU A 102 -0.27 -2.71 -13.33
CA LEU A 102 0.27 -3.41 -14.51
C LEU A 102 -0.40 -4.76 -14.67
N LYS A 103 -0.81 -5.10 -15.90
CA LYS A 103 -1.36 -6.43 -16.20
C LYS A 103 -0.24 -7.44 -16.24
N SER A 104 -0.55 -8.70 -15.96
CA SER A 104 0.38 -9.80 -16.22
C SER A 104 0.83 -9.77 -17.69
N GLY A 105 2.13 -9.92 -17.90
CA GLY A 105 2.72 -9.68 -19.21
C GLY A 105 4.23 -9.54 -19.18
N LYS A 106 4.80 -9.35 -20.36
CA LYS A 106 6.21 -9.03 -20.55
C LYS A 106 6.35 -7.53 -20.75
N TYR A 107 7.32 -6.93 -20.07
CA TYR A 107 7.58 -5.49 -20.08
C TYR A 107 9.04 -5.23 -20.41
N SER A 108 9.28 -4.63 -21.58
CA SER A 108 10.59 -4.12 -22.00
C SER A 108 10.89 -2.77 -21.33
N TYR A 109 12.16 -2.52 -21.03
CA TYR A 109 12.61 -1.29 -20.37
C TYR A 109 14.09 -1.00 -20.64
N ARG A 110 14.49 0.25 -20.44
CA ARG A 110 15.88 0.72 -20.48
C ARG A 110 16.15 1.75 -19.40
N TYR A 111 17.42 1.87 -19.01
CA TYR A 111 17.89 2.95 -18.16
C TYR A 111 18.45 4.08 -19.00
N ARG A 112 18.27 5.31 -18.55
CA ARG A 112 18.97 6.49 -19.04
C ARG A 112 19.95 6.94 -17.97
N VAL A 113 21.24 6.72 -18.22
CA VAL A 113 22.32 6.97 -17.25
C VAL A 113 23.16 8.13 -17.75
N ASN A 114 23.27 9.20 -16.97
CA ASN A 114 23.91 10.45 -17.37
C ASN A 114 23.46 10.92 -18.77
N GLY A 115 22.17 10.76 -19.08
CA GLY A 115 21.57 11.14 -20.35
C GLY A 115 21.64 10.09 -21.47
N VAL A 116 22.35 8.97 -21.30
CA VAL A 116 22.55 7.93 -22.33
C VAL A 116 21.69 6.69 -22.06
N TRP A 117 20.99 6.20 -23.08
CA TRP A 117 20.16 5.00 -23.00
C TRP A 117 21.00 3.72 -23.03
N ILE A 118 20.82 2.88 -22.01
CA ILE A 118 21.48 1.57 -21.90
C ILE A 118 20.49 0.49 -21.47
N ASN A 119 20.84 -0.76 -21.73
CA ASN A 119 20.15 -1.91 -21.18
C ASN A 119 20.56 -2.13 -19.72
N ASP A 120 19.74 -2.86 -18.98
CA ASP A 120 20.08 -3.29 -17.63
C ASP A 120 21.29 -4.24 -17.66
N PRO A 121 22.45 -3.84 -17.11
CA PRO A 121 23.67 -4.64 -17.17
C PRO A 121 23.59 -5.94 -16.37
N VAL A 122 22.67 -6.04 -15.40
CA VAL A 122 22.54 -7.21 -14.53
C VAL A 122 21.36 -8.11 -14.90
N ASN A 123 20.50 -7.70 -15.83
CA ASN A 123 19.37 -8.50 -16.30
C ASN A 123 19.76 -9.34 -17.55
N PRO A 124 19.83 -10.68 -17.44
CA PRO A 124 20.12 -11.53 -18.58
C PRO A 124 18.94 -11.65 -19.56
N ASN A 125 17.73 -11.26 -19.16
CA ASN A 125 16.55 -11.33 -20.00
C ASN A 125 16.54 -10.14 -20.97
N ILE A 126 16.85 -10.45 -22.23
CA ILE A 126 16.91 -9.47 -23.31
C ILE A 126 16.12 -9.95 -24.53
N GLU A 127 15.60 -9.00 -25.29
CA GLU A 127 14.97 -9.25 -26.58
C GLU A 127 15.38 -8.21 -27.62
N TYR A 128 15.02 -8.44 -28.89
CA TYR A 128 15.21 -7.46 -29.96
C TYR A 128 13.92 -6.68 -30.18
N ASP A 129 14.01 -5.36 -30.15
CA ASP A 129 12.90 -4.49 -30.54
C ASP A 129 12.70 -4.49 -32.07
N ASN A 130 11.68 -3.76 -32.54
CA ASN A 130 11.37 -3.64 -33.97
C ASN A 130 12.49 -2.99 -34.81
N ASN A 131 13.43 -2.31 -34.16
CA ASN A 131 14.61 -1.70 -34.79
C ASN A 131 15.85 -2.58 -34.66
N ASN A 132 15.69 -3.83 -34.22
CA ASN A 132 16.76 -4.80 -33.99
C ASN A 132 17.79 -4.33 -32.93
N GLN A 133 17.36 -3.47 -32.00
CA GLN A 133 18.13 -3.12 -30.81
C GLN A 133 17.81 -4.09 -29.69
N VAL A 134 18.84 -4.46 -28.94
CA VAL A 134 18.67 -5.26 -27.72
C VAL A 134 18.00 -4.40 -26.66
N VAL A 135 16.98 -4.92 -25.99
CA VAL A 135 16.26 -4.29 -24.86
C VAL A 135 16.13 -5.29 -23.71
N SER A 136 16.26 -4.83 -22.47
CA SER A 136 16.01 -5.64 -21.28
C SER A 136 14.51 -5.79 -21.05
N TYR A 137 14.06 -6.94 -20.56
CA TYR A 137 12.66 -7.12 -20.17
C TYR A 137 12.50 -7.86 -18.85
N PHE A 138 11.35 -7.66 -18.20
CA PHE A 138 10.91 -8.49 -17.08
C PHE A 138 9.53 -9.11 -17.38
N VAL A 139 9.20 -10.19 -16.68
CA VAL A 139 7.91 -10.86 -16.81
C VAL A 139 7.14 -10.69 -15.51
N LEU A 140 5.96 -10.08 -15.61
CA LEU A 140 5.00 -9.98 -14.54
C LEU A 140 4.02 -11.15 -14.64
N THR A 141 4.03 -12.05 -13.66
CA THR A 141 3.23 -13.29 -13.70
C THR A 141 1.78 -13.10 -13.29
N ASN A 142 1.47 -12.05 -12.52
CA ASN A 142 0.12 -11.72 -12.04
C ASN A 142 -0.12 -10.22 -12.17
N ASP A 143 -1.37 -9.82 -12.42
CA ASP A 143 -1.75 -8.40 -12.42
C ASP A 143 -1.39 -7.76 -11.07
N ILE A 144 -0.81 -6.55 -11.10
CA ILE A 144 -0.62 -5.67 -9.94
C ILE A 144 -1.55 -4.48 -10.11
N GLY A 145 -2.22 -4.04 -9.04
CA GLY A 145 -3.07 -2.84 -9.04
C GLY A 145 -4.28 -2.84 -9.99
N PHE A 146 -4.47 -3.84 -10.85
CA PHE A 146 -5.56 -3.93 -11.82
C PHE A 146 -6.52 -5.04 -11.46
N TYR A 147 -7.65 -4.69 -10.86
CA TYR A 147 -8.79 -5.60 -10.78
C TYR A 147 -10.04 -4.90 -11.27
N GLU A 148 -10.75 -5.55 -12.19
CA GLU A 148 -11.92 -4.99 -12.86
C GLU A 148 -13.21 -5.19 -12.05
N LYS A 149 -13.21 -6.13 -11.11
CA LYS A 149 -14.42 -6.51 -10.36
C LYS A 149 -14.10 -7.13 -9.02
N ASN A 150 -14.89 -6.76 -8.00
CA ASN A 150 -14.92 -7.41 -6.71
C ASN A 150 -15.94 -8.58 -6.61
N PRO A 151 -15.65 -9.61 -5.79
CA PRO A 151 -14.32 -9.94 -5.28
C PRO A 151 -13.51 -10.73 -6.32
N ILE A 152 -12.20 -10.83 -6.10
CA ILE A 152 -11.30 -11.73 -6.81
C ILE A 152 -11.43 -13.13 -6.17
N TYR A 153 -11.51 -14.18 -6.98
CA TYR A 153 -11.55 -15.57 -6.51
C TYR A 153 -10.17 -16.19 -6.58
N ASN A 154 -9.68 -16.70 -5.45
CA ASN A 154 -8.36 -17.31 -5.35
C ASN A 154 -8.45 -18.84 -5.47
N SER A 155 -7.38 -19.47 -5.97
CA SER A 155 -7.32 -20.93 -6.18
C SER A 155 -7.37 -21.74 -4.87
N ASP A 156 -7.06 -21.12 -3.74
CA ASP A 156 -7.09 -21.74 -2.40
C ASP A 156 -8.49 -21.70 -1.74
N GLY A 157 -9.51 -21.25 -2.46
CA GLY A 157 -10.89 -21.15 -1.98
C GLY A 157 -11.16 -19.92 -1.12
N THR A 158 -10.29 -18.91 -1.15
CA THR A 158 -10.55 -17.60 -0.57
C THR A 158 -11.06 -16.61 -1.62
N VAL A 159 -11.57 -15.47 -1.16
CA VAL A 159 -11.89 -14.32 -1.99
C VAL A 159 -11.16 -13.08 -1.49
N THR A 160 -10.70 -12.23 -2.41
CA THR A 160 -10.06 -10.95 -2.08
C THR A 160 -10.95 -9.80 -2.51
N PHE A 161 -11.32 -8.95 -1.56
CA PHE A 161 -11.91 -7.64 -1.86
C PHE A 161 -10.80 -6.60 -1.93
N PHE A 162 -10.94 -5.65 -2.84
CA PHE A 162 -9.99 -4.56 -3.03
C PHE A 162 -10.68 -3.19 -3.19
N TYR A 163 -9.98 -2.12 -2.81
CA TYR A 163 -10.43 -0.74 -2.95
C TYR A 163 -9.25 0.17 -3.32
N SER A 164 -9.43 1.01 -4.36
CA SER A 164 -8.38 1.93 -4.84
C SER A 164 -8.56 3.30 -4.20
N ASN A 165 -7.67 3.66 -3.28
CA ASN A 165 -7.53 5.02 -2.77
C ASN A 165 -6.12 5.17 -2.17
N ASP A 166 -5.26 5.92 -2.84
CA ASP A 166 -3.86 6.18 -2.46
C ASP A 166 -3.71 7.29 -1.41
N THR A 167 -4.79 7.99 -1.09
CA THR A 167 -4.83 9.05 -0.07
C THR A 167 -5.50 8.61 1.24
N ALA A 168 -6.23 7.50 1.23
CA ALA A 168 -6.89 6.97 2.42
C ALA A 168 -5.87 6.57 3.48
N LYS A 169 -6.20 6.78 4.75
CA LYS A 169 -5.36 6.38 5.88
C LYS A 169 -5.76 5.01 6.42
N GLU A 170 -7.05 4.73 6.39
CA GLU A 170 -7.62 3.43 6.75
C GLU A 170 -8.75 3.05 5.80
N VAL A 171 -8.82 1.77 5.46
CA VAL A 171 -10.01 1.20 4.81
C VAL A 171 -10.41 -0.06 5.54
N MET A 172 -11.68 -0.13 5.94
CA MET A 172 -12.28 -1.28 6.58
C MET A 172 -13.28 -1.93 5.62
N PHE A 173 -13.27 -3.25 5.54
CA PHE A 173 -14.29 -3.98 4.79
C PHE A 173 -15.46 -4.32 5.71
N THR A 174 -16.68 -4.11 5.23
CA THR A 174 -17.89 -4.43 6.01
C THR A 174 -18.88 -5.17 5.13
N SER A 175 -19.67 -6.07 5.72
CA SER A 175 -20.83 -6.63 5.05
C SER A 175 -21.93 -7.06 6.01
N ASP A 176 -23.12 -7.32 5.48
CA ASP A 176 -24.25 -7.91 6.20
C ASP A 176 -23.85 -9.22 6.92
N LYS A 177 -23.08 -10.08 6.26
CA LYS A 177 -22.56 -11.33 6.81
C LYS A 177 -21.56 -11.13 7.94
N LEU A 178 -20.91 -9.96 7.99
CA LEU A 178 -19.94 -9.58 9.00
C LEU A 178 -20.52 -8.60 10.03
N GLY A 179 -21.85 -8.41 10.03
CA GLY A 179 -22.56 -7.54 10.98
C GLY A 179 -22.34 -6.05 10.76
N PHE A 180 -21.84 -5.64 9.58
CA PHE A 180 -21.46 -4.25 9.27
C PHE A 180 -20.50 -3.63 10.31
N ASP A 181 -19.59 -4.43 10.85
CA ASP A 181 -18.61 -3.97 11.84
C ASP A 181 -17.48 -3.17 11.19
N SER A 182 -17.52 -1.84 11.35
CA SER A 182 -16.55 -0.92 10.76
C SER A 182 -15.19 -0.88 11.47
N LEU A 183 -14.94 -1.72 12.47
CA LEU A 183 -13.68 -1.74 13.24
C LEU A 183 -12.94 -3.08 13.17
N ARG A 184 -13.62 -4.16 12.74
CA ARG A 184 -13.11 -5.53 12.90
C ARG A 184 -12.32 -6.08 11.70
N TYR A 185 -12.54 -5.56 10.50
CA TYR A 185 -11.96 -6.13 9.27
C TYR A 185 -11.13 -5.08 8.52
N PRO A 186 -9.97 -4.69 9.05
CA PRO A 186 -9.07 -3.75 8.38
C PRO A 186 -8.52 -4.35 7.11
N MET A 187 -8.52 -3.57 6.04
CA MET A 187 -7.84 -3.90 4.80
C MET A 187 -6.36 -3.53 4.93
N THR A 188 -5.50 -4.27 4.24
CA THR A 188 -4.07 -3.98 4.16
C THR A 188 -3.80 -3.23 2.87
N TYR A 189 -3.07 -2.11 2.93
CA TYR A 189 -2.63 -1.43 1.71
C TYR A 189 -1.43 -2.17 1.12
N SER A 190 -1.56 -2.66 -0.12
CA SER A 190 -0.52 -3.38 -0.86
C SER A 190 -0.81 -3.30 -2.35
N ASN A 191 0.24 -3.15 -3.17
CA ASN A 191 0.12 -3.03 -4.63
C ASN A 191 -0.92 -1.97 -5.06
N ASN A 192 -0.87 -0.79 -4.42
CA ASN A 192 -1.75 0.36 -4.65
C ASN A 192 -3.24 0.11 -4.43
N LEU A 193 -3.57 -0.92 -3.68
CA LEU A 193 -4.93 -1.27 -3.33
C LEU A 193 -5.02 -1.56 -1.84
N TRP A 194 -6.10 -1.12 -1.23
CA TRP A 194 -6.54 -1.70 0.02
C TRP A 194 -7.10 -3.07 -0.28
N VAL A 195 -6.60 -4.13 0.37
CA VAL A 195 -7.03 -5.51 0.13
C VAL A 195 -7.41 -6.21 1.43
N ILE A 196 -8.40 -7.10 1.35
CA ILE A 196 -8.69 -8.06 2.40
C ILE A 196 -9.04 -9.40 1.78
N THR A 197 -8.42 -10.46 2.27
CA THR A 197 -8.68 -11.84 1.83
C THR A 197 -9.47 -12.56 2.89
N LEU A 198 -10.62 -13.12 2.49
CA LEU A 198 -11.59 -13.76 3.36
C LEU A 198 -11.88 -15.19 2.89
N ARG A 199 -12.04 -16.10 3.84
CA ARG A 199 -12.75 -17.37 3.61
C ARG A 199 -14.25 -17.10 3.72
N ALA A 200 -14.83 -16.51 2.67
CA ALA A 200 -16.23 -16.13 2.66
C ALA A 200 -17.14 -17.34 2.40
N GLU A 201 -18.29 -17.38 3.08
CA GLU A 201 -19.32 -18.36 2.78
C GLU A 201 -19.97 -18.08 1.42
N VAL A 202 -20.53 -19.11 0.78
CA VAL A 202 -21.31 -18.93 -0.44
C VAL A 202 -22.59 -18.17 -0.10
N GLY A 203 -22.93 -17.16 -0.91
CA GLY A 203 -24.18 -16.43 -0.75
C GLY A 203 -24.11 -14.98 -1.16
N ASN A 204 -25.20 -14.26 -0.89
CA ASN A 204 -25.32 -12.83 -1.14
C ASN A 204 -24.53 -12.06 -0.09
N TYR A 205 -23.83 -11.02 -0.54
CA TYR A 205 -23.09 -10.08 0.28
C TYR A 205 -23.51 -8.66 -0.10
N TYR A 206 -23.97 -7.91 0.90
CA TYR A 206 -24.19 -6.48 0.83
C TYR A 206 -23.06 -5.82 1.62
N TYR A 207 -22.17 -5.10 0.93
CA TYR A 207 -20.90 -4.65 1.49
C TYR A 207 -20.61 -3.17 1.24
N ASN A 208 -19.72 -2.62 2.07
CA ASN A 208 -19.15 -1.29 1.92
C ASN A 208 -17.67 -1.31 2.28
N PHE A 209 -16.97 -0.32 1.76
CA PHE A 209 -15.65 0.08 2.23
C PHE A 209 -15.82 1.28 3.15
N VAL A 210 -15.32 1.21 4.39
CA VAL A 210 -15.31 2.36 5.28
C VAL A 210 -13.94 3.00 5.17
N VAL A 211 -13.87 4.10 4.44
CA VAL A 211 -12.65 4.84 4.08
C VAL A 211 -12.55 6.06 5.00
N ASP A 212 -11.56 6.10 5.89
CA ASP A 212 -11.42 7.19 6.86
C ASP A 212 -12.75 7.54 7.58
N ARG A 213 -13.48 6.50 8.00
CA ARG A 213 -14.80 6.55 8.67
C ARG A 213 -15.99 6.92 7.78
N ILE A 214 -15.77 7.13 6.49
CA ILE A 214 -16.82 7.40 5.49
C ILE A 214 -17.23 6.08 4.84
N TRP A 215 -18.53 5.82 4.82
CA TRP A 215 -19.09 4.61 4.21
C TRP A 215 -19.21 4.80 2.71
N GLU A 216 -18.37 4.11 1.96
CA GLU A 216 -18.33 4.13 0.51
C GLU A 216 -18.88 2.83 -0.06
N VAL A 217 -19.62 2.95 -1.17
CA VAL A 217 -19.91 1.79 -2.02
C VAL A 217 -18.68 1.48 -2.86
N ASP A 218 -18.59 0.26 -3.35
CA ASP A 218 -17.60 -0.13 -4.34
C ASP A 218 -17.82 0.66 -5.65
N PRO A 219 -16.89 1.54 -6.05
CA PRO A 219 -17.04 2.36 -7.25
C PRO A 219 -17.00 1.54 -8.54
N LEU A 220 -16.48 0.31 -8.51
CA LEU A 220 -16.43 -0.61 -9.64
C LEU A 220 -17.67 -1.51 -9.73
N ASN A 221 -18.55 -1.48 -8.72
CA ASN A 221 -19.75 -2.31 -8.70
C ASN A 221 -21.01 -1.46 -8.70
N MET A 222 -21.59 -1.29 -9.90
CA MET A 222 -22.84 -0.55 -10.09
C MET A 222 -24.09 -1.23 -9.49
N ASN A 223 -23.99 -2.48 -9.03
CA ASN A 223 -25.10 -3.15 -8.37
C ASN A 223 -25.13 -2.72 -6.89
N VAL A 224 -25.99 -1.76 -6.57
CA VAL A 224 -26.16 -1.25 -5.21
C VAL A 224 -27.59 -1.46 -4.71
N TYR A 225 -27.73 -1.64 -3.40
CA TYR A 225 -29.01 -1.79 -2.71
C TYR A 225 -29.12 -0.80 -1.57
N LYS A 226 -30.30 -0.20 -1.39
CA LYS A 226 -30.59 0.67 -0.26
C LYS A 226 -31.00 -0.17 0.96
N GLY A 227 -30.20 -0.14 2.01
CA GLY A 227 -30.47 -0.80 3.28
C GLY A 227 -31.60 -0.14 4.07
N SER A 228 -32.07 -0.84 5.11
CA SER A 228 -33.07 -0.30 6.05
C SER A 228 -32.55 0.87 6.88
N ASP A 229 -31.23 0.99 7.01
CA ASP A 229 -30.53 2.13 7.62
C ASP A 229 -30.48 3.37 6.68
N GLY A 230 -30.97 3.23 5.45
CA GLY A 230 -30.97 4.26 4.43
C GLY A 230 -29.67 4.39 3.64
N ARG A 231 -28.62 3.62 3.97
CA ARG A 231 -27.35 3.62 3.24
C ARG A 231 -27.44 2.80 1.96
N LEU A 232 -26.53 3.06 1.03
CA LEU A 232 -26.32 2.20 -0.13
C LEU A 232 -25.22 1.19 0.19
N HIS A 233 -25.44 -0.05 -0.20
CA HIS A 233 -24.49 -1.15 -0.09
C HIS A 233 -24.23 -1.73 -1.48
N SER A 234 -22.98 -1.98 -1.81
CA SER A 234 -22.64 -2.76 -3.01
C SER A 234 -23.08 -4.20 -2.83
N TYR A 235 -23.57 -4.81 -3.89
CA TYR A 235 -24.10 -6.17 -3.88
C TYR A 235 -23.25 -7.10 -4.73
N THR A 236 -22.88 -8.25 -4.16
CA THR A 236 -22.25 -9.33 -4.92
C THR A 236 -22.75 -10.69 -4.45
N LEU A 237 -22.74 -11.66 -5.37
CA LEU A 237 -22.99 -13.06 -5.08
C LEU A 237 -21.64 -13.79 -5.06
N ILE A 238 -21.25 -14.30 -3.90
CA ILE A 238 -20.07 -15.15 -3.78
C ILE A 238 -20.47 -16.57 -4.15
N ASN A 239 -19.87 -17.07 -5.24
CA ASN A 239 -20.07 -18.44 -5.73
C ASN A 239 -18.79 -18.97 -6.39
N TYR A 240 -18.11 -19.90 -5.71
CA TYR A 240 -16.84 -20.47 -6.14
C TYR A 240 -16.91 -21.30 -7.44
N ASN A 241 -18.11 -21.63 -7.93
CA ASN A 241 -18.28 -22.35 -9.20
C ASN A 241 -18.21 -21.44 -10.45
N GLN A 242 -18.15 -20.11 -10.28
CA GLN A 242 -18.08 -19.16 -11.40
C GLN A 242 -16.70 -19.04 -12.07
N THR A 243 -15.65 -19.62 -11.47
CA THR A 243 -14.26 -19.59 -11.99
C THR A 243 -14.05 -20.40 -13.28
N ASN A 244 -14.99 -21.27 -13.67
CA ASN A 244 -14.85 -22.16 -14.83
C ASN A 244 -15.47 -21.64 -16.14
N LYS A 245 -15.99 -20.42 -16.20
CA LYS A 245 -16.48 -19.81 -17.46
C LYS A 245 -15.48 -18.78 -17.98
N ARG A 246 -14.37 -19.25 -18.59
CA ARG A 246 -13.73 -18.44 -19.63
C ARG A 246 -14.70 -18.36 -20.80
N MET A 247 -15.18 -17.15 -21.10
CA MET A 247 -15.93 -16.90 -22.33
C MET A 247 -14.99 -17.15 -23.51
N VAL A 248 -15.27 -18.24 -24.24
CA VAL A 248 -14.74 -18.45 -25.58
C VAL A 248 -15.48 -17.46 -26.46
N TYR A 249 -14.77 -16.42 -26.91
CA TYR A 249 -15.15 -15.63 -28.09
C TYR A 249 -14.32 -16.11 -29.27
#